data_AF-A0A9E2HXH1-F1
#
_entry.id   AF-A0A9E2HXH1-F1
#
_cell.length_a   1.000
_cell.length_b   1.000
_cell.length_c   1.000
_cell.angle_alpha   90.00
_cell.angle_beta   90.00
_cell.angle_gamma   90.00
#
_symmetry.space_group_name_H-M   'P 1'
#
loop_
_entity.id
_entity.type
_entity.pdbx_description
1 polymer ?
#
loop_
_entity_poly.entity_id
_entity_poly.type
_entity_poly.pdbx_seq_one_letter_code
_entity_poly.pdbx_strand_id
1 'polypeptide(L)'
;MNDDISKKLISIASVFGVKFQLRNKEISKEQIFSPTGLLPAIARRADQLCALCLGYGIGVSFDESEGSMLGVKVVFDDVTPSTVRYLCIIDVLNELIHSSTSKDMVVLDELMYD
;
A
#
# COMPACT_ATOMS: atom_id res chain seq x y z
N MET A 1 -10.60 -14.50 0.07
CA MET A 1 -10.03 -13.92 1.30
C MET A 1 -9.23 -12.63 1.06
N ASN A 2 -8.59 -12.41 -0.10
CA ASN A 2 -7.88 -11.15 -0.43
C ASN A 2 -8.74 -9.86 -0.42
N ASP A 3 -10.04 -9.92 -0.73
CA ASP A 3 -10.91 -8.73 -0.77
C ASP A 3 -11.10 -8.04 0.59
N ASP A 4 -10.76 -8.69 1.71
CA ASP A 4 -10.94 -8.12 3.06
C ASP A 4 -9.86 -7.09 3.41
N ILE A 5 -8.61 -7.32 2.98
CA ILE A 5 -7.48 -6.44 3.36
C ILE A 5 -7.60 -5.07 2.72
N SER A 6 -7.92 -5.00 1.42
CA SER A 6 -8.08 -3.75 0.69
C SER A 6 -9.21 -2.90 1.26
N LYS A 7 -10.35 -3.52 1.60
CA LYS A 7 -11.50 -2.81 2.18
C LYS A 7 -11.17 -2.20 3.55
N LYS A 8 -10.44 -2.96 4.39
CA LYS A 8 -9.98 -2.47 5.69
C LYS A 8 -8.96 -1.35 5.54
N LEU A 9 -8.00 -1.47 4.63
CA LEU A 9 -7.03 -0.41 4.34
C LEU A 9 -7.70 0.87 3.82
N ILE A 10 -8.71 0.77 2.94
CA ILE A 10 -9.50 1.93 2.47
C ILE A 10 -10.21 2.61 3.65
N SER A 11 -10.79 1.81 4.54
CA SER A 11 -11.50 2.32 5.72
C SER A 11 -10.55 3.07 6.65
N ILE A 12 -9.37 2.51 6.91
CA ILE A 12 -8.34 3.13 7.73
C ILE A 12 -7.80 4.39 7.05
N ALA A 13 -7.50 4.33 5.75
CA ALA A 13 -6.98 5.46 4.99
C ALA A 13 -7.97 6.64 4.92
N SER A 14 -9.26 6.38 5.08
CA SER A 14 -10.29 7.42 5.12
C SER A 14 -10.27 8.22 6.42
N VAL A 15 -9.70 7.69 7.50
CA VAL A 15 -9.55 8.40 8.78
C VAL A 15 -8.51 9.52 8.69
N PHE A 16 -7.50 9.39 7.82
CA PHE A 16 -6.47 10.42 7.65
C PHE A 16 -6.99 11.72 6.99
N GLY A 17 -8.14 11.68 6.31
CA GLY A 17 -8.73 12.85 5.67
C GLY A 17 -7.93 13.43 4.49
N VAL A 18 -6.91 12.72 3.99
CA VAL A 18 -6.07 13.16 2.88
C VAL A 18 -6.60 12.70 1.52
N LYS A 19 -6.28 13.46 0.48
CA LYS A 19 -6.41 13.04 -0.92
C LYS A 19 -5.09 12.53 -1.46
N PHE A 20 -5.15 11.68 -2.46
CA PHE A 20 -3.98 11.12 -3.12
C PHE A 20 -3.95 11.54 -4.58
N GLN A 21 -2.75 11.78 -5.11
CA GLN A 21 -2.55 12.02 -6.52
C GLN A 21 -1.44 11.15 -7.10
N LEU A 22 -1.61 10.81 -8.38
CA LEU A 22 -0.64 10.10 -9.20
C LEU A 22 -0.56 10.81 -10.56
N ARG A 23 0.63 11.18 -11.02
CA ARG A 23 0.89 11.92 -12.26
C ARG A 23 0.00 13.16 -12.42
N ASN A 24 -0.07 13.98 -11.36
CA ASN A 24 -0.91 15.19 -11.26
C ASN A 24 -2.42 14.95 -11.43
N LYS A 25 -2.90 13.72 -11.22
CA LYS A 25 -4.34 13.39 -11.22
C LYS A 25 -4.73 12.77 -9.88
N GLU A 26 -5.89 13.16 -9.36
CA GLU A 26 -6.47 12.53 -8.17
C GLU A 26 -6.75 11.05 -8.44
N ILE A 27 -6.35 10.18 -7.51
CA ILE A 27 -6.53 8.72 -7.59
C ILE A 27 -7.38 8.24 -6.42
N SER A 28 -8.31 7.32 -6.68
CA SER A 28 -9.23 6.82 -5.67
C SER A 28 -8.54 5.82 -4.73
N LYS A 29 -9.02 5.71 -3.49
CA LYS A 29 -8.47 4.76 -2.51
C LYS A 29 -8.63 3.31 -2.98
N GLU A 30 -9.69 3.01 -3.71
CA GLU A 30 -9.94 1.70 -4.31
C GLU A 30 -8.86 1.35 -5.34
N GLN A 31 -8.42 2.31 -6.13
CA GLN A 31 -7.33 2.12 -7.10
C GLN A 31 -5.98 1.97 -6.39
N ILE A 32 -5.73 2.73 -5.32
CA ILE A 32 -4.50 2.63 -4.53
C ILE A 32 -4.40 1.24 -3.89
N PHE A 33 -5.42 0.84 -3.13
CA PHE A 33 -5.42 -0.38 -2.34
C PHE A 33 -5.90 -1.62 -3.11
N SER A 34 -6.10 -1.52 -4.43
CA SER A 34 -6.33 -2.68 -5.29
C SER A 34 -5.09 -3.57 -5.29
N PRO A 35 -5.22 -4.92 -5.26
CA PRO A 35 -4.10 -5.83 -5.42
C PRO A 35 -3.28 -5.63 -6.69
N THR A 36 -3.87 -5.05 -7.74
CA THR A 36 -3.24 -4.72 -9.04
C THR A 36 -3.01 -3.21 -9.22
N GLY A 37 -3.20 -2.43 -8.16
CA GLY A 37 -3.03 -0.98 -8.13
C GLY A 37 -1.65 -0.57 -7.62
N LEU A 38 -1.60 0.33 -6.64
CA LEU A 38 -0.37 0.75 -5.95
C LEU A 38 -0.05 -0.09 -4.71
N LEU A 39 -0.98 -0.95 -4.27
CA LEU A 39 -0.78 -1.81 -3.12
C LEU A 39 0.48 -2.68 -3.20
N PRO A 40 0.90 -3.20 -4.38
CA PRO A 40 2.17 -3.93 -4.48
C PRO A 40 3.38 -3.13 -4.02
N ALA A 41 3.53 -1.87 -4.44
CA ALA A 41 4.66 -1.02 -4.03
C ALA A 41 4.60 -0.70 -2.52
N ILE A 42 3.42 -0.36 -2.02
CA ILE A 42 3.20 -0.11 -0.58
C ILE A 42 3.53 -1.36 0.24
N ALA A 43 3.09 -2.53 -0.22
CA ALA A 43 3.34 -3.81 0.43
C ALA A 43 4.83 -4.18 0.41
N ARG A 44 5.58 -3.88 -0.65
CA ARG A 44 7.04 -4.08 -0.68
C ARG A 44 7.75 -3.27 0.41
N ARG A 45 7.41 -1.99 0.54
CA ARG A 45 7.98 -1.14 1.60
C ARG A 45 7.61 -1.64 2.99
N ALA A 46 6.34 -2.01 3.18
CA ALA A 46 5.86 -2.54 4.45
C ALA A 46 6.51 -3.89 4.81
N ASP A 47 6.79 -4.73 3.80
CA ASP A 47 7.51 -6.00 3.97
C ASP A 47 8.96 -5.77 4.43
N GLN A 48 9.66 -4.82 3.78
CA GLN A 48 11.02 -4.42 4.17
C GLN A 48 11.07 -3.83 5.59
N LEU A 49 10.11 -2.95 5.92
CA LEU A 49 9.97 -2.39 7.27
C LEU A 49 9.78 -3.49 8.31
N CYS A 50 8.86 -4.43 8.06
CA CYS A 50 8.60 -5.55 8.94
C CYS A 50 9.83 -6.45 9.10
N ALA A 51 10.52 -6.75 7.99
CA ALA A 51 11.73 -7.56 8.00
C ALA A 51 12.85 -6.91 8.81
N LEU A 52 13.00 -5.58 8.71
CA LEU A 52 13.96 -4.82 9.52
C LEU A 52 13.62 -4.89 11.02
N CYS A 53 12.34 -4.75 11.37
CA CYS A 53 11.92 -4.69 12.78
C CYS A 53 11.86 -6.07 13.46
N LEU A 54 11.44 -7.12 12.75
CA LEU A 54 11.04 -8.41 13.32
C LEU A 54 11.82 -9.61 12.76
N GLY A 55 12.66 -9.40 11.74
CA GLY A 55 13.43 -10.45 11.08
C GLY A 55 12.61 -11.31 10.08
N TYR A 56 11.35 -10.97 9.83
CA TYR A 56 10.48 -11.59 8.83
C TYR A 56 9.52 -10.57 8.21
N GLY A 57 9.03 -10.84 7.01
CA GLY A 57 8.15 -9.94 6.25
C GLY A 57 6.67 -10.00 6.65
N ILE A 58 5.81 -9.33 5.89
CA ILE A 58 4.35 -9.27 6.12
C ILE A 58 3.57 -10.42 5.44
N GLY A 59 4.30 -11.40 4.88
CA GLY A 59 3.71 -12.56 4.21
C GLY A 59 3.12 -12.22 2.85
N VAL A 60 3.89 -11.51 2.02
CA VAL A 60 3.49 -11.10 0.67
C VAL A 60 4.28 -11.80 -0.41
N SER A 61 3.61 -12.09 -1.52
CA SER A 61 4.20 -12.46 -2.80
C SER A 61 3.68 -11.56 -3.91
N PHE A 62 4.41 -11.52 -5.02
CA PHE A 62 4.08 -10.69 -6.17
C PHE A 62 4.03 -11.56 -7.43
N ASP A 63 2.85 -11.67 -8.02
CA ASP A 63 2.64 -12.40 -9.25
C ASP A 63 2.66 -11.41 -10.43
N GLU A 64 3.26 -11.81 -11.55
CA GLU A 64 3.15 -11.02 -12.78
C GLU A 64 1.69 -10.89 -13.20
N SER A 65 1.29 -9.66 -13.53
CA SER A 65 -0.08 -9.36 -13.93
C SER A 65 -0.06 -8.29 -15.01
N GLU A 66 -0.07 -8.72 -16.27
CA GLU A 66 -0.18 -7.82 -17.41
C GLU A 66 -1.45 -6.94 -17.30
N GLY A 67 -1.31 -5.66 -17.62
CA GLY A 67 -2.41 -4.69 -17.52
C GLY A 67 -2.69 -4.15 -16.11
N SER A 68 -1.99 -4.63 -15.07
CA SER A 68 -1.98 -4.00 -13.75
C SER A 68 -1.17 -2.69 -13.76
N MET A 69 -1.37 -1.84 -12.75
CA MET A 69 -0.73 -0.52 -12.68
C MET A 69 0.79 -0.58 -12.59
N LEU A 70 1.32 -1.62 -11.93
CA LEU A 70 2.75 -1.83 -11.69
C LEU A 70 3.30 -3.09 -12.40
N GLY A 71 2.51 -3.72 -13.27
CA GLY A 71 2.87 -4.99 -13.91
C GLY A 71 2.83 -6.22 -12.99
N VAL A 72 2.48 -6.04 -11.72
CA VAL A 72 2.38 -7.09 -10.70
C VAL A 72 1.10 -7.01 -9.88
N LYS A 73 0.69 -8.15 -9.34
CA LYS A 73 -0.38 -8.29 -8.38
C LYS A 73 0.20 -8.74 -7.04
N VAL A 74 -0.17 -8.07 -5.95
CA VAL A 74 0.18 -8.54 -4.61
C VAL A 74 -0.78 -9.62 -4.13
N VAL A 75 -0.21 -10.62 -3.47
CA VAL A 75 -0.93 -11.70 -2.80
C VAL A 75 -0.42 -11.80 -1.37
N PHE A 76 -1.34 -11.90 -0.42
CA PHE A 76 -1.02 -12.10 0.99
C PHE A 76 -1.30 -13.56 1.36
N ASP A 77 -0.41 -14.17 2.13
CA ASP A 77 -0.64 -15.53 2.63
C ASP A 77 -1.71 -15.57 3.74
N ASP A 78 -2.05 -16.78 4.21
CA ASP A 78 -2.99 -16.99 5.31
C ASP A 78 -2.29 -17.30 6.66
N VAL A 79 -0.96 -17.14 6.73
CA VAL A 79 -0.15 -17.50 7.90
C VAL A 79 0.23 -16.26 8.71
N THR A 80 0.66 -15.18 8.05
CA THR A 80 1.08 -13.96 8.75
C THR A 80 -0.12 -13.21 9.32
N PRO A 81 -0.08 -12.79 10.60
CA PRO A 81 -1.19 -12.05 11.21
C PRO A 81 -1.52 -10.75 10.47
N SER A 82 -2.80 -10.53 10.18
CA SER A 82 -3.24 -9.31 9.48
C SER A 82 -2.95 -8.03 10.26
N THR A 83 -2.88 -8.08 11.59
CA THR A 83 -2.54 -6.92 12.43
C THR A 83 -1.17 -6.35 12.08
N VAL A 84 -0.16 -7.20 11.85
CA VAL A 84 1.19 -6.76 11.46
C VAL A 84 1.14 -6.11 10.08
N ARG A 85 0.42 -6.72 9.13
CA ARG A 85 0.20 -6.16 7.78
C ARG A 85 -0.38 -4.75 7.85
N TYR A 86 -1.46 -4.57 8.61
CA TYR A 86 -2.10 -3.26 8.74
C TYR A 86 -1.16 -2.23 9.34
N LEU A 87 -0.48 -2.55 10.45
CA LEU A 87 0.40 -1.59 11.11
C LEU A 87 1.58 -1.17 10.22
N CYS A 88 2.24 -2.13 9.55
CA CYS A 88 3.34 -1.81 8.64
C CYS A 88 2.88 -1.01 7.42
N ILE A 89 1.75 -1.37 6.81
CA ILE A 89 1.20 -0.63 5.66
C ILE A 89 0.77 0.79 6.08
N ILE A 90 0.15 0.95 7.24
CA ILE A 90 -0.24 2.26 7.78
C ILE A 90 0.98 3.13 8.05
N ASP A 91 2.06 2.55 8.56
CA ASP A 91 3.30 3.29 8.81
C ASP A 91 3.89 3.83 7.50
N VAL A 92 3.96 3.00 6.46
CA VAL A 92 4.35 3.44 5.10
C VAL A 92 3.43 4.54 4.58
N LEU A 93 2.12 4.44 4.77
CA LEU A 93 1.18 5.49 4.38
C LEU A 93 1.42 6.79 5.15
N ASN A 94 1.69 6.71 6.45
CA ASN A 94 2.01 7.89 7.26
C ASN A 94 3.30 8.54 6.77
N GLU A 95 4.33 7.76 6.44
CA GLU A 95 5.57 8.27 5.87
C GLU A 95 5.29 9.05 4.57
N LEU A 96 4.51 8.47 3.65
CA LEU A 96 4.08 9.12 2.40
C LEU A 96 3.29 10.42 2.65
N ILE A 97 2.42 10.42 3.66
CA ILE A 97 1.64 11.61 4.04
C ILE A 97 2.57 12.70 4.56
N HIS A 98 3.52 12.37 5.43
CA HIS A 98 4.41 13.33 6.08
C HIS A 98 5.55 13.81 5.16
N SER A 99 5.95 13.01 4.17
CA SER A 99 6.92 13.42 3.15
C SER A 99 6.32 14.39 2.13
N SER A 100 4.99 14.46 2.04
CA SER A 100 4.32 15.35 1.09
C SER A 100 4.40 16.82 1.48
N THR A 101 4.67 17.68 0.50
CA THR A 101 4.73 19.14 0.67
C THR A 101 3.36 19.74 1.02
N SER A 102 2.26 19.09 0.65
CA SER A 102 0.89 19.54 0.92
C SER A 102 0.22 18.66 1.96
N LYS A 103 -0.44 19.28 2.94
CA LYS A 103 -1.14 18.55 4.02
C LYS A 103 -2.42 17.86 3.54
N ASP A 104 -3.03 18.34 2.45
CA ASP A 104 -4.31 17.85 1.96
C ASP A 104 -4.18 16.90 0.76
N MET A 105 -3.00 16.85 0.13
CA MET A 105 -2.78 16.12 -1.11
C MET A 105 -1.41 15.45 -1.12
N VAL A 106 -1.43 14.12 -1.08
CA VAL A 106 -0.25 13.25 -1.05
C VAL A 106 0.10 12.80 -2.46
N VAL A 107 1.37 12.94 -2.84
CA VAL A 107 1.87 12.54 -4.16
C VAL A 107 2.46 11.13 -4.08
N LEU A 108 1.97 10.22 -4.92
CA LEU A 108 2.34 8.80 -4.90
C LEU A 108 3.26 8.39 -6.06
N ASP A 109 3.84 9.36 -6.77
CA ASP A 109 4.66 9.09 -7.96
C ASP A 109 5.91 8.26 -7.65
N GLU A 110 6.45 8.37 -6.44
CA GLU A 110 7.60 7.58 -6.00
C GLU A 110 7.32 6.07 -5.97
N LEU A 111 6.07 5.65 -5.73
CA LEU A 111 5.67 4.24 -5.71
C LEU A 111 5.75 3.57 -7.10
N MET A 112 5.88 4.35 -8.18
CA MET A 112 6.02 3.82 -9.54
C MET A 112 7.43 3.28 -9.82
N TYR A 113 8.39 3.55 -8.93
CA TYR A 113 9.81 3.18 -9.10
C TYR A 113 10.26 2.06 -8.14
N ASP A 114 9.34 1.57 -7.29
CA ASP A 114 9.59 0.50 -6.29
C ASP A 114 9.38 -0.93 -6.81
#